data_AF-A0A7V9KKP4-F1
#
_entry.id   AF-A0A7V9KKP4-F1
#
_cell.length_a   1.000
_cell.length_b   1.000
_cell.length_c   1.000
_cell.angle_alpha   90.00
_cell.angle_beta   90.00
_cell.angle_gamma   90.00
#
_symmetry.space_group_name_H-M   'P 1'
#
loop_
_entity.id
_entity.type
_entity.pdbx_description
1 polymer ?
#
loop_
_entity_poly.entity_id
_entity_poly.type
_entity_poly.pdbx_seq_one_letter_code
_entity_poly.pdbx_strand_id
1 'polypeptide(L)'
;MADPYATRTPDLSGRPAGPPPWQGLVADRGGYLVGQAGEIGEEPRFAVIVCRGIGTLAPFSRLDPALGALLWVEHTPAARSAAAANELFARLRSLEVPCFGIKHGCVGGPADRAGCMTIEPALIETVLDAALQEKVVWETDPDFGYELPAVVPAVEGDGARALLPRLLYADHDRAYEHAELVAAKKRERAALAQALSGLEVAISAASGWPPAPRSGDWRE
;
A
#
# COMPACT_ATOMS: atom_id res chain seq x y z
N MET A 1 -0.86 -34.52 16.87
CA MET A 1 0.18 -33.58 17.33
C MET A 1 -0.11 -32.28 16.61
N ALA A 2 -0.55 -31.23 17.31
CA ALA A 2 -0.81 -29.93 16.68
C ALA A 2 0.52 -29.36 16.19
N ASP A 3 0.54 -28.79 14.98
CA ASP A 3 1.73 -28.14 14.44
C ASP A 3 2.12 -26.98 15.37
N PRO A 4 3.30 -27.02 16.02
CA PRO A 4 3.75 -25.94 16.90
C PRO A 4 3.96 -24.61 16.16
N TYR A 5 3.98 -24.63 14.82
CA TYR A 5 4.09 -23.44 13.96
C TYR A 5 2.74 -22.95 13.42
N ALA A 6 1.62 -23.62 13.73
CA ALA A 6 0.29 -23.16 13.34
C ALA A 6 -0.11 -21.93 14.16
N THR A 7 0.44 -20.77 13.80
CA THR A 7 -0.03 -19.48 14.30
C THR A 7 -1.38 -19.20 13.69
N ARG A 8 -2.42 -19.04 14.51
CA ARG A 8 -3.74 -18.58 14.05
C ARG A 8 -3.56 -17.34 13.17
N THR A 9 -4.05 -17.38 11.93
CA THR A 9 -4.05 -16.21 11.03
C THR A 9 -4.73 -15.04 11.73
N PRO A 10 -4.06 -13.89 11.89
CA PRO A 10 -4.66 -12.74 12.56
C PRO A 10 -5.79 -12.16 11.71
N ASP A 11 -6.79 -11.59 12.39
CA ASP A 11 -7.79 -10.75 11.73
C ASP A 11 -7.16 -9.38 11.41
N LEU A 12 -7.10 -9.05 10.12
CA LEU A 12 -6.59 -7.76 9.62
C LEU A 12 -7.70 -6.80 9.17
N SER A 13 -8.96 -7.12 9.51
CA SER A 13 -10.14 -6.32 9.17
C SER A 13 -10.15 -4.95 9.85
N GLY A 14 -9.37 -4.78 10.93
CA GLY A 14 -9.22 -3.50 11.62
C GLY A 14 -8.81 -2.37 10.67
N ARG A 15 -9.66 -1.35 10.58
CA ARG A 15 -9.43 -0.11 9.82
C ARG A 15 -9.62 1.09 10.75
N PRO A 16 -8.63 2.00 10.89
CA PRO A 16 -8.83 3.24 11.63
C PRO A 16 -9.94 4.09 11.00
N ALA A 17 -10.80 4.65 11.84
CA ALA A 17 -11.84 5.58 11.43
C ALA A 17 -11.28 7.01 11.27
N GLY A 18 -12.06 7.88 10.62
CA GLY A 18 -11.76 9.31 10.53
C GLY A 18 -10.61 9.68 9.57
N PRO A 19 -10.31 10.97 9.45
CA PRO A 19 -9.20 11.45 8.63
C PRO A 19 -7.85 10.94 9.13
N PRO A 20 -6.88 10.65 8.25
CA PRO A 20 -5.53 10.33 8.69
C PRO A 20 -4.86 11.56 9.32
N PRO A 21 -4.02 11.39 10.36
CA PRO A 21 -3.38 12.50 11.07
C PRO A 21 -2.42 13.32 10.19
N TRP A 22 -1.92 12.72 9.10
CA TRP A 22 -1.01 13.33 8.14
C TRP A 22 -1.73 14.03 6.96
N GLN A 23 -3.08 14.09 6.94
CA GLN A 23 -3.81 14.66 5.79
C GLN A 23 -3.45 16.13 5.50
N GLY A 24 -3.21 16.93 6.54
CA GLY A 24 -2.86 18.35 6.39
C GLY A 24 -1.53 18.52 5.65
N LEU A 25 -0.55 17.66 5.97
CA LEU A 25 0.77 17.65 5.34
C LEU A 25 0.69 17.48 3.82
N VAL A 26 -0.24 16.65 3.34
CA VAL A 26 -0.43 16.43 1.89
C VAL A 26 -0.88 17.72 1.21
N ALA A 27 -1.87 18.41 1.78
CA ALA A 27 -2.37 19.67 1.26
C ALA A 27 -1.28 20.77 1.31
N ASP A 28 -0.57 20.87 2.43
CA ASP A 28 0.51 21.86 2.63
C ASP A 28 1.66 21.70 1.62
N ARG A 29 1.86 20.48 1.08
CA ARG A 29 2.87 20.21 0.03
C ARG A 29 2.32 20.26 -1.39
N GLY A 30 1.07 20.68 -1.56
CA GLY A 30 0.41 20.79 -2.86
C GLY A 30 -0.01 19.44 -3.45
N GLY A 31 -0.11 18.40 -2.63
CA GLY A 31 -0.66 17.10 -3.03
C GLY A 31 -2.18 17.06 -2.88
N TYR A 32 -2.77 15.97 -3.37
CA TYR A 32 -4.21 15.75 -3.29
C TYR A 32 -4.51 14.33 -2.80
N LEU A 33 -5.36 14.22 -1.78
CA LEU A 33 -5.91 12.94 -1.34
C LEU A 33 -7.01 12.53 -2.31
N VAL A 34 -6.86 11.41 -3.00
CA VAL A 34 -7.90 10.90 -3.90
C VAL A 34 -9.17 10.68 -3.09
N GLY A 35 -10.23 11.38 -3.50
CA GLY A 35 -11.44 11.45 -2.72
C GLY A 35 -12.31 10.20 -2.86
N GLN A 36 -13.47 10.22 -2.19
CA GLN A 36 -14.30 9.03 -2.10
C GLN A 36 -14.92 8.64 -3.43
N ALA A 37 -15.18 9.58 -4.33
CA ALA A 37 -15.69 9.30 -5.67
C ALA A 37 -14.56 9.11 -6.72
N GLY A 38 -13.29 9.11 -6.29
CA GLY A 38 -12.14 9.03 -7.18
C GLY A 38 -11.68 10.40 -7.70
N GLU A 39 -12.20 11.48 -7.11
CA GLU A 39 -11.84 12.84 -7.47
C GLU A 39 -10.36 13.13 -7.17
N ILE A 40 -9.72 13.85 -8.08
CA ILE A 40 -8.38 14.40 -7.95
C ILE A 40 -8.46 15.88 -8.32
N GLY A 41 -7.71 16.73 -7.61
CA GLY A 41 -7.57 18.14 -7.98
C GLY A 41 -7.12 18.35 -9.42
N GLU A 42 -7.26 19.58 -9.92
CA GLU A 42 -6.95 19.91 -11.32
C GLU A 42 -5.45 19.76 -11.62
N GLU A 43 -4.58 20.25 -10.73
CA GLU A 43 -3.12 20.29 -10.92
C GLU A 43 -2.36 19.94 -9.63
N PRO A 44 -2.53 18.73 -9.08
CA PRO A 44 -1.78 18.33 -7.88
C PRO A 44 -0.31 18.12 -8.20
N ARG A 45 0.59 18.43 -7.27
CA ARG A 45 2.01 18.05 -7.37
C ARG A 45 2.23 16.55 -7.24
N PHE A 46 1.30 15.86 -6.57
CA PHE A 46 1.26 14.41 -6.40
C PHE A 46 -0.13 13.99 -5.92
N ALA A 47 -0.51 12.75 -6.18
CA ALA A 47 -1.76 12.15 -5.70
C ALA A 47 -1.49 11.15 -4.57
N VAL A 48 -2.44 11.01 -3.63
CA VAL A 48 -2.34 10.07 -2.52
C VAL A 48 -3.57 9.19 -2.43
N ILE A 49 -3.36 7.88 -2.48
CA ILE A 49 -4.35 6.87 -2.11
C ILE A 49 -4.22 6.61 -0.60
N VAL A 50 -5.28 6.92 0.15
CA VAL A 50 -5.34 6.64 1.59
C VAL A 50 -5.57 5.15 1.79
N CYS A 51 -4.51 4.42 2.14
CA CYS A 51 -4.63 3.01 2.50
C CYS A 51 -4.99 2.89 3.98
N ARG A 52 -6.01 2.11 4.31
CA ARG A 52 -6.41 1.87 5.71
C ARG A 52 -6.13 0.44 6.07
N GLY A 53 -5.52 0.19 7.23
CA GLY A 53 -5.41 -1.17 7.75
C GLY A 53 -4.28 -1.37 8.73
N ILE A 54 -4.24 -2.60 9.23
CA ILE A 54 -3.25 -3.08 10.22
C ILE A 54 -2.36 -4.19 9.64
N GLY A 55 -2.43 -4.40 8.32
CA GLY A 55 -1.85 -5.56 7.65
C GLY A 55 -0.51 -5.32 6.95
N THR A 56 -0.31 -6.03 5.85
CA THR A 56 0.96 -6.19 5.11
C THR A 56 1.37 -5.00 4.23
N LEU A 57 0.50 -4.01 4.05
CA LEU A 57 0.86 -2.79 3.30
C LEU A 57 1.89 -1.98 4.06
N ALA A 58 2.89 -1.47 3.33
CA ALA A 58 3.86 -0.53 3.89
C ALA A 58 3.22 0.81 4.28
N PRO A 59 3.86 1.55 5.21
CA PRO A 59 3.40 2.88 5.61
C PRO A 59 3.34 3.89 4.46
N PHE A 60 4.30 3.79 3.53
CA PHE A 60 4.46 4.69 2.39
C PHE A 60 4.94 3.86 1.19
N SER A 61 4.36 4.12 0.02
CA SER A 61 4.73 3.44 -1.23
C SER A 61 4.55 4.38 -2.41
N ARG A 62 5.38 4.23 -3.45
CA ARG A 62 5.14 4.83 -4.76
C ARG A 62 4.42 3.80 -5.63
N LEU A 63 3.33 4.25 -6.25
CA LEU A 63 2.37 3.40 -6.96
C LEU A 63 2.40 3.67 -8.44
N ASP A 64 2.31 2.61 -9.23
CA ASP A 64 1.84 2.76 -10.60
C ASP A 64 0.32 3.10 -10.61
N PRO A 65 -0.20 3.73 -11.67
CA PRO A 65 -1.61 4.12 -11.75
C PRO A 65 -2.62 2.97 -11.61
N ALA A 66 -2.30 1.78 -12.11
CA ALA A 66 -3.23 0.65 -12.07
C ALA A 66 -3.39 0.11 -10.64
N LEU A 67 -2.27 -0.04 -9.93
CA LEU A 67 -2.28 -0.41 -8.52
C LEU A 67 -2.90 0.69 -7.64
N GLY A 68 -2.67 1.97 -7.97
CA GLY A 68 -3.34 3.10 -7.32
C GLY A 68 -4.86 3.00 -7.39
N ALA A 69 -5.41 2.75 -8.59
CA ALA A 69 -6.86 2.57 -8.77
C ALA A 69 -7.39 1.33 -8.03
N LEU A 70 -6.65 0.21 -8.03
CA LEU A 70 -7.03 -0.99 -7.30
C LEU A 70 -7.04 -0.77 -5.78
N LEU A 71 -6.04 -0.07 -5.24
CA LEU A 71 -5.97 0.26 -3.81
C LEU A 71 -7.09 1.24 -3.41
N TRP A 72 -7.44 2.18 -4.29
CA TRP A 72 -8.61 3.03 -4.07
C TRP A 72 -9.90 2.20 -4.00
N VAL A 73 -10.11 1.25 -4.91
CA VAL A 73 -11.24 0.31 -4.86
C VAL A 73 -11.25 -0.50 -3.56
N GLU A 74 -10.09 -0.96 -3.09
CA GLU A 74 -9.96 -1.72 -1.83
C GLU A 74 -10.39 -0.87 -0.61
N HIS A 75 -9.94 0.38 -0.54
CA HIS A 75 -10.05 1.22 0.64
C HIS A 75 -11.24 2.21 0.64
N THR A 76 -11.98 2.28 -0.47
CA THR A 76 -13.14 3.16 -0.64
C THR A 76 -14.39 2.36 -1.06
N PRO A 77 -14.97 1.55 -0.14
CA PRO A 77 -16.04 0.61 -0.50
C PRO A 77 -17.34 1.29 -0.96
N ALA A 78 -17.63 2.50 -0.48
CA ALA A 78 -18.89 3.20 -0.77
C ALA A 78 -19.04 3.66 -2.24
N ALA A 79 -17.92 3.83 -2.96
CA ALA A 79 -17.91 4.31 -4.35
C ALA A 79 -17.39 3.27 -5.35
N ARG A 80 -17.33 2.01 -4.93
CA ARG A 80 -16.74 0.92 -5.70
C ARG A 80 -17.57 0.62 -6.95
N SER A 81 -17.10 1.09 -8.11
CA SER A 81 -17.61 0.71 -9.43
C SER A 81 -16.46 0.58 -10.44
N ALA A 82 -16.65 -0.23 -11.48
CA ALA A 82 -15.68 -0.34 -12.57
C ALA A 82 -15.48 1.00 -13.28
N ALA A 83 -16.56 1.73 -13.55
CA ALA A 83 -16.51 3.02 -14.23
C ALA A 83 -15.64 4.04 -13.47
N ALA A 84 -15.89 4.23 -12.16
CA ALA A 84 -15.13 5.17 -11.35
C ALA A 84 -13.66 4.76 -11.20
N ALA A 85 -13.38 3.46 -11.05
CA ALA A 85 -12.00 2.96 -11.01
C ALA A 85 -11.25 3.17 -12.33
N ASN A 86 -11.91 2.95 -13.46
CA ASN A 86 -11.33 3.17 -14.79
C ASN A 86 -11.08 4.66 -15.05
N GLU A 87 -11.98 5.54 -14.63
CA GLU A 87 -11.82 6.99 -14.71
C GLU A 87 -10.64 7.46 -13.85
N LEU A 88 -10.56 7.02 -12.60
CA LEU A 88 -9.43 7.29 -11.72
C LEU A 88 -8.11 6.81 -12.34
N PHE A 89 -8.08 5.59 -12.88
CA PHE A 89 -6.90 5.04 -13.55
C PHE A 89 -6.47 5.92 -14.74
N ALA A 90 -7.41 6.33 -15.59
CA ALA A 90 -7.12 7.22 -16.72
C ALA A 90 -6.62 8.59 -16.24
N ARG A 91 -7.17 9.12 -15.14
CA ARG A 91 -6.74 10.38 -14.54
C ARG A 91 -5.34 10.30 -13.95
N LEU A 92 -5.04 9.27 -13.16
CA LEU A 92 -3.70 9.04 -12.60
C LEU A 92 -2.64 8.91 -13.69
N ARG A 93 -2.98 8.28 -14.82
CA ARG A 93 -2.08 8.19 -16.00
C ARG A 93 -1.85 9.53 -16.70
N SER A 94 -2.87 10.38 -16.78
CA SER A 94 -2.78 11.65 -17.52
C SER A 94 -2.13 12.78 -16.72
N LEU A 95 -2.12 12.70 -15.39
CA LEU A 95 -1.52 13.72 -14.53
C LEU A 95 0.01 13.76 -14.61
N GLU A 96 0.67 12.65 -14.95
CA GLU A 96 2.15 12.55 -15.00
C GLU A 96 2.86 12.99 -13.70
N VAL A 97 2.17 12.94 -12.55
CA VAL A 97 2.72 13.23 -11.22
C VAL A 97 2.86 11.95 -10.39
N PRO A 98 3.73 11.95 -9.35
CA PRO A 98 3.83 10.82 -8.44
C PRO A 98 2.48 10.46 -7.81
N CYS A 99 2.19 9.16 -7.75
CA CYS A 99 1.08 8.61 -6.98
C CYS A 99 1.64 7.83 -5.79
N PHE A 100 1.19 8.16 -4.58
CA PHE A 100 1.63 7.52 -3.35
C PHE A 100 0.50 6.76 -2.67
N GLY A 101 0.80 5.58 -2.14
CA GLY A 101 -0.05 4.87 -1.19
C GLY A 101 0.45 5.18 0.21
N ILE A 102 -0.34 5.90 1.00
CA ILE A 102 0.03 6.27 2.38
C ILE A 102 -0.96 5.62 3.33
N LYS A 103 -0.43 4.86 4.29
CA LYS A 103 -1.22 4.05 5.20
C LYS A 103 -1.60 4.82 6.45
N HIS A 104 -2.85 4.65 6.87
CA HIS A 104 -3.37 5.04 8.17
C HIS A 104 -3.61 3.79 9.01
N GLY A 105 -2.93 3.70 10.15
CA GLY A 105 -3.03 2.59 11.09
C GLY A 105 -1.66 2.13 11.57
N CYS A 106 -1.47 0.82 11.61
CA CYS A 106 -0.22 0.19 12.03
C CYS A 106 0.28 -0.78 10.95
N VAL A 107 1.54 -1.20 11.06
CA VAL A 107 2.19 -2.23 10.25
C VAL A 107 2.60 -3.39 11.16
N GLY A 108 2.76 -4.60 10.62
CA GLY A 108 3.20 -5.77 11.41
C GLY A 108 2.07 -6.59 12.03
N GLY A 109 0.80 -6.27 11.77
CA GLY A 109 -0.37 -6.99 12.28
C GLY A 109 -1.16 -6.18 13.32
N PRO A 110 -2.13 -6.81 14.01
CA PRO A 110 -2.87 -6.19 15.10
C PRO A 110 -1.97 -5.85 16.29
N ALA A 111 -2.43 -4.93 17.15
CA ALA A 111 -1.65 -4.37 18.26
C ALA A 111 -1.15 -5.40 19.30
N ASP A 112 -1.78 -6.59 19.37
CA ASP A 112 -1.38 -7.69 20.23
C ASP A 112 -0.27 -8.58 19.62
N ARG A 113 0.18 -8.31 18.39
CA ARG A 113 1.24 -9.05 17.72
C ARG A 113 2.60 -8.39 17.88
N ALA A 114 3.60 -9.21 18.19
CA ALA A 114 5.00 -8.78 18.26
C ALA A 114 5.46 -8.22 16.90
N GLY A 115 6.05 -7.03 16.90
CA GLY A 115 6.43 -6.31 15.67
C GLY A 115 5.34 -5.42 15.09
N CYS A 116 4.17 -5.33 15.74
CA CYS A 116 3.20 -4.31 15.41
C CYS A 116 3.76 -2.92 15.74
N MET A 117 3.72 -2.02 14.77
CA MET A 117 4.18 -0.63 14.92
C MET A 117 3.10 0.33 14.43
N THR A 118 2.73 1.29 15.26
CA THR A 118 1.89 2.42 14.85
C THR A 118 2.65 3.30 13.87
N ILE A 119 1.97 3.77 12.83
CA ILE A 119 2.58 4.66 11.84
C ILE A 119 2.50 6.09 12.37
N GLU A 120 3.64 6.62 12.77
CA GLU A 120 3.75 7.98 13.29
C GLU A 120 3.66 9.03 12.16
N PRO A 121 2.92 10.13 12.35
CA PRO A 121 2.82 11.19 11.34
C PRO A 121 4.17 11.78 10.93
N ALA A 122 5.11 11.91 11.87
CA ALA A 122 6.45 12.43 11.62
C ALA A 122 7.28 11.54 10.65
N LEU A 123 7.04 10.22 10.66
CA LEU A 123 7.64 9.31 9.69
C LEU A 123 7.11 9.61 8.28
N ILE A 124 5.80 9.77 8.15
CA ILE A 124 5.16 10.10 6.86
C ILE A 124 5.65 11.45 6.33
N GLU A 125 5.75 12.46 7.19
CA GLU A 125 6.31 13.77 6.84
C GLU A 125 7.73 13.64 6.29
N THR A 126 8.63 12.99 7.03
CA THR A 126 10.04 12.84 6.65
C THR A 126 10.18 12.11 5.31
N VAL A 127 9.41 11.03 5.11
CA VAL A 127 9.43 10.25 3.86
C VAL A 127 8.86 11.04 2.69
N LEU A 128 7.74 11.75 2.90
CA LEU A 128 7.12 12.59 1.86
C LEU A 128 8.08 13.70 1.43
N ASP A 129 8.75 14.35 2.37
CA ASP A 129 9.73 15.40 2.12
C ASP A 129 10.89 14.90 1.29
N ALA A 130 11.46 13.76 1.68
CA ALA A 130 12.54 13.14 0.94
C ALA A 130 12.08 12.71 -0.46
N ALA A 131 10.86 12.17 -0.61
CA ALA A 131 10.31 11.75 -1.89
C ALA A 131 10.13 12.94 -2.85
N LEU A 132 9.57 14.06 -2.36
CA LEU A 132 9.39 15.29 -3.15
C LEU A 132 10.70 15.99 -3.49
N GLN A 133 11.78 15.69 -2.76
CA GLN A 133 13.13 16.16 -3.04
C GLN A 133 13.96 15.15 -3.84
N GLU A 134 13.36 14.04 -4.28
CA GLU A 134 14.03 12.95 -5.02
C GLU A 134 15.23 12.34 -4.28
N LYS A 135 15.15 12.27 -2.95
CA LYS A 135 16.22 11.74 -2.08
C LYS A 135 15.99 10.32 -1.57
N VAL A 136 14.87 9.70 -1.95
CA VAL A 136 14.53 8.33 -1.55
C VAL A 136 15.19 7.34 -2.51
N VAL A 137 15.84 6.31 -1.97
CA VAL A 137 16.20 5.12 -2.74
C VAL A 137 15.00 4.18 -2.72
N TRP A 138 14.47 3.92 -3.91
CA TRP A 138 13.29 3.08 -4.10
C TRP A 138 13.67 1.64 -4.42
N GLU A 139 12.95 0.69 -3.86
CA GLU A 139 13.05 -0.74 -4.22
C GLU A 139 11.67 -1.30 -4.53
N THR A 140 11.57 -2.18 -5.52
CA THR A 140 10.31 -2.85 -5.83
C THR A 140 9.99 -3.90 -4.76
N ASP A 141 8.83 -3.77 -4.14
CA ASP A 141 8.32 -4.77 -3.20
C ASP A 141 8.12 -6.10 -3.94
N PRO A 142 8.76 -7.20 -3.49
CA PRO A 142 8.64 -8.50 -4.14
C PRO A 142 7.21 -9.06 -4.04
N ASP A 143 6.47 -8.64 -3.01
CA ASP A 143 5.18 -9.17 -2.67
C ASP A 143 4.07 -8.46 -3.48
N PHE A 144 4.04 -7.15 -3.59
CA PHE A 144 2.93 -6.38 -4.20
C PHE A 144 3.32 -5.58 -5.44
N GLY A 145 4.62 -5.43 -5.74
CA GLY A 145 5.10 -4.78 -6.96
C GLY A 145 5.11 -3.25 -6.95
N TYR A 146 4.59 -2.59 -5.91
CA TYR A 146 4.82 -1.15 -5.70
C TYR A 146 6.27 -0.89 -5.26
N GLU A 147 6.68 0.37 -5.27
CA GLU A 147 8.01 0.76 -4.80
C GLU A 147 7.97 1.21 -3.33
N LEU A 148 8.92 0.71 -2.56
CA LEU A 148 9.14 1.00 -1.16
C LEU A 148 10.28 1.98 -0.99
N PRO A 149 10.20 2.90 0.00
CA PRO A 149 11.30 3.77 0.37
C PRO A 149 12.34 2.98 1.17
N ALA A 150 13.24 2.26 0.49
CA ALA A 150 14.24 1.39 1.11
C ALA A 150 15.30 2.17 1.91
N VAL A 151 15.68 3.36 1.42
CA VAL A 151 16.55 4.29 2.16
C VAL A 151 15.97 5.70 2.08
N VAL A 152 15.80 6.31 3.26
CA VAL A 152 15.30 7.68 3.42
C VAL A 152 16.25 8.44 4.32
N PRO A 153 16.83 9.58 3.89
CA PRO A 153 17.68 10.39 4.76
C PRO A 153 16.97 10.77 6.06
N ALA A 154 17.69 10.73 7.18
CA ALA A 154 17.20 11.02 8.52
C ALA A 154 16.14 10.04 9.08
N VAL A 155 15.86 8.91 8.41
CA VAL A 155 15.05 7.82 8.95
C VAL A 155 15.94 6.62 9.27
N GLU A 156 16.03 6.29 10.55
CA GLU A 156 16.87 5.20 11.07
C GLU A 156 16.09 4.32 12.07
N GLY A 157 16.68 3.19 12.46
CA GLY A 157 16.15 2.29 13.48
C GLY A 157 14.73 1.82 13.20
N ASP A 158 13.86 1.95 14.19
CA ASP A 158 12.46 1.55 14.15
C ASP A 158 11.69 2.21 12.99
N GLY A 159 11.95 3.49 12.70
CA GLY A 159 11.31 4.19 11.57
C GLY A 159 11.66 3.55 10.23
N ALA A 160 12.93 3.18 10.03
CA ALA A 160 13.38 2.50 8.82
C ALA A 160 12.82 1.07 8.74
N ARG A 161 12.74 0.36 9.87
CA ARG A 161 12.10 -0.97 9.95
C ARG A 161 10.62 -0.92 9.62
N ALA A 162 9.90 0.10 10.08
CA ALA A 162 8.48 0.28 9.81
C ALA A 162 8.17 0.39 8.30
N LEU A 163 9.08 0.97 7.51
CA LEU A 163 8.93 1.12 6.06
C LEU A 163 9.03 -0.19 5.29
N LEU A 164 9.57 -1.24 5.91
CA LEU A 164 9.79 -2.56 5.29
C LEU A 164 9.03 -3.65 6.08
N PRO A 165 7.69 -3.76 5.92
CA PRO A 165 6.85 -4.65 6.73
C PRO A 165 7.37 -6.08 6.83
N ARG A 166 7.85 -6.64 5.72
CA ARG A 166 8.38 -8.00 5.66
C ARG A 166 9.47 -8.26 6.70
N LEU A 167 10.32 -7.26 6.98
CA LEU A 167 11.38 -7.36 7.98
C LEU A 167 10.80 -7.40 9.40
N LEU A 168 9.75 -6.62 9.70
CA LEU A 168 9.06 -6.68 11.00
C LEU A 168 8.50 -8.08 11.27
N TYR A 169 7.92 -8.73 10.27
CA TYR A 169 7.46 -10.11 10.46
C TYR A 169 8.64 -11.08 10.66
N ALA A 170 9.73 -10.92 9.90
CA ALA A 170 10.90 -11.79 10.02
C ALA A 170 11.61 -11.66 11.38
N ASP A 171 11.76 -10.44 11.89
CA ASP A 171 12.42 -10.13 13.18
C ASP A 171 11.71 -10.78 14.39
N HIS A 172 10.47 -11.26 14.20
CA HIS A 172 9.66 -11.92 15.21
C HIS A 172 9.25 -13.35 14.85
N ASP A 173 10.01 -14.03 13.98
CA ASP A 173 9.76 -15.42 13.54
C ASP A 173 8.38 -15.63 12.87
N ARG A 174 7.82 -14.56 12.28
CA ARG A 174 6.49 -14.54 11.63
C ARG A 174 6.57 -14.45 10.10
N ALA A 175 7.68 -14.86 9.51
CA ALA A 175 7.87 -14.81 8.05
C ALA A 175 6.83 -15.65 7.28
N TYR A 176 6.45 -16.82 7.80
CA TYR A 176 5.40 -17.66 7.22
C TYR A 176 4.01 -17.00 7.32
N GLU A 177 3.70 -16.39 8.47
CA GLU A 177 2.47 -15.62 8.65
C GLU A 177 2.38 -14.50 7.61
N HIS A 178 3.47 -13.75 7.38
CA HIS A 178 3.52 -12.72 6.35
C HIS A 178 3.21 -13.27 4.96
N ALA A 179 3.85 -14.37 4.57
CA ALA A 179 3.65 -14.99 3.25
C ALA A 179 2.19 -15.43 3.05
N GLU A 180 1.56 -16.02 4.06
CA GLU A 180 0.14 -16.38 4.03
C GLU A 180 -0.76 -15.16 3.89
N LEU A 181 -0.49 -14.10 4.65
CA LEU A 181 -1.25 -12.85 4.60
C LEU A 181 -1.11 -12.13 3.26
N VAL A 182 0.09 -12.10 2.67
CA VAL A 182 0.32 -11.58 1.32
C VAL A 182 -0.50 -12.37 0.29
N ALA A 183 -0.43 -13.70 0.33
CA ALA A 183 -1.18 -14.54 -0.60
C ALA A 183 -2.70 -14.36 -0.44
N ALA A 184 -3.20 -14.27 0.80
CA ALA A 184 -4.61 -13.98 1.07
C ALA A 184 -5.03 -12.61 0.53
N LYS A 185 -4.23 -11.57 0.76
CA LYS A 185 -4.53 -10.21 0.29
C LYS A 185 -4.55 -10.10 -1.24
N LYS A 186 -3.65 -10.79 -1.95
CA LYS A 186 -3.67 -10.86 -3.42
C LYS A 186 -4.95 -11.51 -3.95
N ARG A 187 -5.37 -12.63 -3.36
CA ARG A 187 -6.63 -13.31 -3.71
C ARG A 187 -7.84 -12.41 -3.45
N GLU A 188 -7.87 -11.73 -2.31
CA GLU A 188 -8.92 -10.77 -1.97
C GLU A 188 -9.02 -9.67 -3.03
N ARG A 189 -7.89 -9.04 -3.39
CA ARG A 189 -7.84 -8.02 -4.44
C ARG A 189 -8.31 -8.52 -5.80
N ALA A 190 -7.92 -9.74 -6.19
CA ALA A 190 -8.40 -10.32 -7.44
C ALA A 190 -9.90 -10.62 -7.41
N ALA A 191 -10.44 -11.13 -6.30
CA ALA A 191 -11.87 -11.33 -6.14
C ALA A 191 -12.63 -9.99 -6.20
N LEU A 192 -12.09 -8.94 -5.59
CA LEU A 192 -12.63 -7.58 -5.67
C LEU A 192 -12.66 -7.07 -7.12
N ALA A 193 -11.57 -7.23 -7.86
CA ALA A 193 -11.48 -6.83 -9.26
C ALA A 193 -12.47 -7.62 -10.15
N GLN A 194 -12.57 -8.94 -9.95
CA GLN A 194 -13.49 -9.80 -10.71
C GLN A 194 -14.97 -9.48 -10.46
N ALA A 195 -15.31 -9.00 -9.26
CA ALA A 195 -16.67 -8.56 -8.95
C ALA A 195 -17.09 -7.29 -9.71
N LEU A 196 -16.12 -6.54 -10.28
CA LEU A 196 -16.35 -5.32 -11.03
C LEU A 196 -16.36 -5.60 -12.53
N SER A 197 -17.54 -5.93 -13.07
CA SER A 197 -17.72 -6.11 -14.51
C SER A 197 -17.33 -4.86 -15.30
N GLY A 198 -16.46 -5.02 -16.30
CA GLY A 198 -15.95 -3.92 -17.13
C GLY A 198 -14.74 -3.18 -16.54
N LEU A 199 -14.15 -3.67 -15.44
CA LEU A 199 -12.91 -3.11 -14.92
C LEU A 199 -11.75 -3.32 -15.90
N GLU A 200 -10.91 -2.30 -16.06
CA GLU A 200 -9.73 -2.37 -16.93
C GLU A 200 -8.81 -3.53 -16.55
N VAL A 201 -8.27 -4.20 -17.57
CA VAL A 201 -7.42 -5.40 -17.40
C VAL A 201 -6.17 -5.07 -16.60
N ALA A 202 -5.59 -3.88 -16.81
CA ALA A 202 -4.42 -3.42 -16.07
C ALA A 202 -4.69 -3.30 -14.56
N ILE A 203 -5.86 -2.77 -14.17
CA ILE A 203 -6.25 -2.63 -12.76
C ILE A 203 -6.46 -4.03 -12.14
N SER A 204 -7.09 -4.93 -12.89
CA SER A 204 -7.30 -6.32 -12.44
C SER A 204 -5.97 -7.06 -12.25
N ALA A 205 -5.04 -6.89 -13.19
CA ALA A 205 -3.71 -7.50 -13.16
C ALA A 205 -2.84 -6.99 -11.99
N ALA A 206 -3.05 -5.75 -11.55
CA ALA A 206 -2.35 -5.16 -10.41
C ALA A 206 -2.62 -5.89 -9.07
N SER A 207 -3.62 -6.78 -9.01
CA SER A 207 -3.83 -7.66 -7.85
C SER A 207 -2.66 -8.63 -7.61
N GLY A 208 -1.85 -8.90 -8.63
CA GLY A 208 -0.75 -9.86 -8.57
C GLY A 208 -1.22 -11.32 -8.43
N TRP A 209 -2.49 -11.61 -8.78
CA TRP A 209 -3.08 -12.94 -8.73
C TRP A 209 -3.70 -13.35 -10.08
N PRO A 210 -3.52 -14.62 -10.53
CA PRO A 210 -2.65 -15.63 -9.92
C PRO A 210 -1.18 -15.19 -9.94
N PRO A 211 -0.33 -15.71 -9.04
CA PRO A 211 1.08 -15.36 -9.04
C PRO A 211 1.67 -15.73 -10.39
N ALA A 212 2.03 -14.72 -11.18
CA ALA A 212 2.76 -14.96 -12.41
C ALA A 212 4.21 -15.27 -12.02
N PRO A 213 4.84 -16.32 -12.60
CA PRO A 213 6.28 -16.45 -12.51
C PRO A 213 6.89 -15.18 -13.11
N ARG A 214 7.73 -14.47 -12.34
CA ARG A 214 8.56 -13.40 -12.90
C ARG A 214 9.54 -14.07 -13.87
N SER A 215 9.17 -14.19 -15.14
CA SER A 215 10.08 -14.64 -16.18
C SER A 215 11.17 -13.57 -16.32
N GLY A 216 12.32 -13.78 -15.68
CA GLY A 216 13.38 -12.78 -15.63
C GLY A 216 14.75 -13.21 -15.09
N ASP A 217 14.84 -13.89 -13.94
CA ASP A 217 16.15 -14.03 -13.24
C ASP A 217 16.56 -15.46 -12.89
N TRP A 218 16.16 -16.45 -13.69
CA TRP A 218 16.72 -17.81 -13.61
C TRP A 218 17.16 -18.28 -14.99
N ARG A 219 18.32 -17.75 -15.42
CA ARG A 219 19.26 -18.20 -16.49
C ARG A 219 20.28 -17.05 -16.66
N GLU A 220 21.60 -17.22 -16.59
CA GLU A 220 22.50 -18.37 -16.67
C GLU A 220 23.62 -18.28 -15.62
#